data_AF-A0A3M0YH84-F1
#
_entry.id   AF-A0A3M0YH84-F1
#
_cell.length_a   1.000
_cell.length_b   1.000
_cell.length_c   1.000
_cell.angle_alpha   90.00
_cell.angle_beta   90.00
_cell.angle_gamma   90.00
#
_symmetry.space_group_name_H-M   'P 1'
#
loop_
_entity.id
_entity.type
_entity.pdbx_description
1 polymer ?
#
loop_
_entity_poly.entity_id
_entity_poly.type
_entity_poly.pdbx_seq_one_letter_code
_entity_poly.pdbx_strand_id
1 'polypeptide(L)'
;RHFSYMLAEIALVMTFFIFAVNVYFERPFIDALLFSLALAVGITPALLPAIVTVNLSYGARRMAERKVIVKRLASIENFGSMDVFCTDKTGTLTEGRIALYDALDPQGQKDRRVLELAYLNAAFESGYRNPIDEALRAQRPLPLEGYRKLDELPFDFMRKRLSVLLATPGGKRLLITKGAFDAVLPLCAKVEKGGEVLPLEREALERTFIEASAQGFRVIAVAFKAVEKERIAFEDEKDLIFRGFLLFHDPLKPGIQETIGRLRELGVRLKVLTGDNRHVSAHVAGALGIPRERLWTGEDVDRCPERAFLHKVNAIDMFAELTPAHKERIVRALVKSGQVVGFMGDGVNDVAALHAADVGVSVHNAVDVAKEAADFVLLEKSLK
;
A
#
# COMPACT_ATOMS: atom_id res chain seq x y z
N ARG A 1 -26.86 -1.44 14.49
CA ARG A 1 -27.93 -0.42 14.31
C ARG A 1 -29.28 -1.07 13.98
N HIS A 2 -29.39 -1.99 13.03
CA HIS A 2 -30.64 -2.67 12.69
C HIS A 2 -31.33 -3.39 13.87
N PHE A 3 -30.57 -4.02 14.77
CA PHE A 3 -31.14 -4.70 15.94
C PHE A 3 -31.85 -3.77 16.92
N SER A 4 -31.26 -2.60 17.22
CA SER A 4 -31.89 -1.60 18.10
C SER A 4 -33.16 -1.01 17.48
N TYR A 5 -33.18 -0.80 16.16
CA TYR A 5 -34.39 -0.38 15.45
C TYR A 5 -35.46 -1.46 15.45
N MET A 6 -35.09 -2.72 15.21
CA MET A 6 -36.02 -3.85 15.29
C MET A 6 -36.65 -3.99 16.68
N LEU A 7 -35.86 -3.85 17.75
CA LEU A 7 -36.38 -3.86 19.11
C LEU A 7 -37.31 -2.68 19.40
N ALA A 8 -36.96 -1.48 18.92
CA ALA A 8 -37.81 -0.29 19.05
C ALA A 8 -39.12 -0.44 18.28
N GLU A 9 -39.08 -1.02 17.07
CA GLU A 9 -40.26 -1.30 16.25
C GLU A 9 -41.17 -2.33 16.91
N ILE A 10 -40.61 -3.45 17.40
CA ILE A 10 -41.36 -4.47 18.16
C ILE A 10 -41.99 -3.84 19.41
N ALA A 11 -41.23 -3.04 20.16
CA ALA A 11 -41.75 -2.37 21.35
C ALA A 11 -42.91 -1.43 21.00
N LEU A 12 -42.77 -0.62 19.94
CA LEU A 12 -43.80 0.32 19.49
C LEU A 12 -45.07 -0.41 19.03
N VAL A 13 -44.94 -1.47 18.22
CA VAL A 13 -46.07 -2.29 17.76
C VAL A 13 -46.78 -2.94 18.94
N MET A 14 -46.02 -3.54 19.87
CA MET A 14 -46.58 -4.15 21.07
C MET A 14 -47.32 -3.12 21.93
N THR A 15 -46.69 -1.97 22.22
CA THR A 15 -47.29 -0.89 23.01
C THR A 15 -48.58 -0.37 22.39
N PHE A 16 -48.60 -0.13 21.08
CA PHE A 16 -49.80 0.33 20.39
C PHE A 16 -50.91 -0.72 20.38
N PHE A 17 -50.56 -2.00 20.17
CA PHE A 17 -51.49 -3.10 20.22
C PHE A 17 -52.12 -3.25 21.62
N ILE A 18 -51.29 -3.25 22.67
CA ILE A 18 -51.75 -3.32 24.07
C ILE A 18 -52.66 -2.14 24.40
N PHE A 19 -52.31 -0.94 23.95
CA PHE A 19 -53.11 0.25 24.15
C PHE A 19 -54.48 0.14 23.47
N ALA A 20 -54.51 -0.24 22.19
CA ALA A 20 -55.75 -0.42 21.43
C ALA A 20 -56.67 -1.47 22.06
N VAL A 21 -56.11 -2.60 22.52
CA VAL A 21 -56.83 -3.65 23.24
C VAL A 21 -57.42 -3.12 24.55
N ASN A 22 -56.64 -2.39 25.35
CA ASN A 22 -57.14 -1.83 26.61
C ASN A 22 -58.26 -0.81 26.41
N VAL A 23 -58.15 0.04 25.39
CA VAL A 23 -59.22 0.99 25.02
C VAL A 23 -60.46 0.24 24.53
N TYR A 24 -60.31 -0.83 23.75
CA TYR A 24 -61.41 -1.67 23.30
C TYR A 24 -62.16 -2.36 24.46
N PHE A 25 -61.46 -2.73 25.53
CA PHE A 25 -62.06 -3.28 26.76
C PHE A 25 -62.56 -2.20 27.75
N GLU A 26 -62.80 -0.97 27.29
CA GLU A 26 -63.34 0.16 28.07
C GLU A 26 -62.53 0.52 29.33
N ARG A 27 -61.21 0.26 29.34
CA ARG A 27 -60.34 0.76 30.42
C ARG A 27 -60.25 2.29 30.34
N PRO A 28 -60.12 3.01 31.49
CA PRO A 28 -59.87 4.44 31.48
C PRO A 28 -58.64 4.77 30.63
N PHE A 29 -58.78 5.77 29.74
CA PHE A 29 -57.74 6.13 28.77
C PHE A 29 -56.36 6.36 29.41
N ILE A 30 -56.33 7.04 30.55
CA ILE A 30 -55.10 7.34 31.29
C ILE A 30 -54.46 6.05 31.80
N ASP A 31 -55.25 5.11 32.34
CA ASP A 31 -54.75 3.83 32.85
C ASP A 31 -54.21 2.96 31.71
N ALA A 32 -54.92 2.91 30.57
CA ALA A 32 -54.48 2.20 29.38
C ALA A 32 -53.15 2.77 28.83
N LEU A 33 -53.00 4.09 28.83
CA LEU A 33 -51.78 4.78 28.39
C LEU A 33 -50.60 4.50 29.34
N LEU A 34 -50.81 4.67 30.65
CA LEU A 34 -49.79 4.42 31.67
C LEU A 34 -49.32 2.96 31.66
N PHE A 35 -50.25 2.01 31.52
CA PHE A 35 -49.93 0.59 31.43
C PHE A 35 -49.09 0.28 30.18
N SER A 36 -49.49 0.81 29.02
CA SER A 36 -48.79 0.57 27.75
C SER A 36 -47.38 1.18 27.77
N LEU A 37 -47.20 2.35 28.40
CA LEU A 37 -45.89 2.99 28.58
C LEU A 37 -45.00 2.19 29.54
N ALA A 38 -45.53 1.70 30.66
CA ALA A 38 -44.80 0.86 31.60
C ALA A 38 -44.29 -0.44 30.93
N LEU A 39 -45.13 -1.02 30.07
CA LEU A 39 -44.83 -2.21 29.27
C LEU A 39 -43.71 -1.92 28.25
N ALA A 40 -43.77 -0.77 27.57
CA ALA A 40 -42.72 -0.31 26.64
C ALA A 40 -41.35 -0.18 27.32
N VAL A 41 -41.33 0.46 28.50
CA VAL A 41 -40.11 0.63 29.30
C VAL A 41 -39.60 -0.73 29.79
N GLY A 42 -40.48 -1.63 30.21
CA GLY A 42 -40.13 -2.97 30.69
C GLY A 42 -39.53 -3.89 29.63
N ILE A 43 -39.93 -3.76 28.36
CA ILE A 43 -39.39 -4.57 27.24
C ILE A 43 -38.03 -4.05 26.77
N THR A 44 -37.71 -2.78 26.99
CA THR A 44 -36.49 -2.17 26.49
C THR A 44 -35.26 -2.76 27.20
N PRO A 45 -34.32 -3.41 26.49
CA PRO A 45 -33.16 -4.04 27.13
C PRO A 45 -32.09 -2.99 27.46
N ALA A 46 -32.34 -2.21 28.53
CA ALA A 46 -31.49 -1.09 28.94
C ALA A 46 -30.03 -1.48 29.25
N LEU A 47 -29.79 -2.74 29.63
CA LEU A 47 -28.45 -3.26 29.95
C LEU A 47 -27.68 -3.77 28.72
N LEU A 48 -28.32 -3.92 27.56
CA LEU A 48 -27.67 -4.51 26.38
C LEU A 48 -26.43 -3.73 25.92
N PRO A 49 -26.44 -2.38 25.83
CA PRO A 49 -25.24 -1.63 25.44
C PRO A 49 -24.06 -1.84 26.41
N ALA A 50 -24.35 -1.99 27.71
CA ALA A 50 -23.33 -2.26 28.73
C ALA A 50 -22.75 -3.66 28.56
N ILE A 51 -23.59 -4.68 28.38
CA ILE A 51 -23.15 -6.08 28.16
C ILE A 51 -22.26 -6.17 26.92
N VAL A 52 -22.67 -5.56 25.81
CA VAL A 52 -21.88 -5.54 24.57
C VAL A 52 -20.54 -4.85 24.79
N THR A 53 -20.52 -3.68 25.45
CA THR A 53 -19.28 -2.93 25.71
C THR A 53 -18.31 -3.72 26.59
N VAL A 54 -18.81 -4.40 27.63
CA VAL A 54 -17.99 -5.24 28.52
C VAL A 54 -17.39 -6.42 27.75
N ASN A 55 -18.18 -7.12 26.94
CA ASN A 55 -17.71 -8.24 26.13
C ASN A 55 -16.66 -7.80 25.09
N LEU A 56 -16.89 -6.68 24.39
CA LEU A 56 -15.93 -6.11 23.45
C LEU A 56 -14.63 -5.69 24.16
N SER A 57 -14.73 -5.08 25.34
CA SER A 57 -13.57 -4.70 26.16
C SER A 57 -12.75 -5.91 26.59
N TYR A 58 -13.41 -7.01 26.96
CA TYR A 58 -12.74 -8.27 27.26
C TYR A 58 -12.04 -8.85 26.03
N GLY A 59 -12.70 -8.82 24.87
CA GLY A 59 -12.09 -9.20 23.58
C GLY A 59 -10.85 -8.36 23.24
N ALA A 60 -10.94 -7.04 23.39
CA ALA A 60 -9.82 -6.12 23.18
C ALA A 60 -8.63 -6.43 24.11
N ARG A 61 -8.90 -6.73 25.38
CA ARG A 61 -7.86 -7.13 26.34
C ARG A 61 -7.15 -8.42 25.91
N ARG A 62 -7.91 -9.44 25.49
CA ARG A 62 -7.35 -10.71 25.00
C ARG A 62 -6.54 -10.53 23.70
N MET A 63 -6.95 -9.60 22.84
CA MET A 63 -6.17 -9.20 21.65
C MET A 63 -4.87 -8.49 22.02
N ALA A 64 -4.91 -7.59 23.03
CA ALA A 64 -3.73 -6.89 23.51
C ALA A 64 -2.68 -7.85 24.12
N GLU A 65 -3.13 -8.88 24.86
CA GLU A 65 -2.26 -9.97 25.35
C GLU A 65 -1.56 -10.73 24.20
N ARG A 66 -2.15 -10.72 23.00
CA ARG A 66 -1.58 -11.24 21.76
C ARG A 66 -0.96 -10.16 20.87
N LYS A 67 -0.54 -9.04 21.46
CA LYS A 67 0.20 -7.96 20.78
C LYS A 67 -0.61 -7.22 19.70
N VAL A 68 -1.95 -7.17 19.83
CA VAL A 68 -2.85 -6.41 18.96
C VAL A 68 -3.62 -5.37 19.77
N ILE A 69 -3.35 -4.09 19.54
CA ILE A 69 -4.05 -3.00 20.22
C ILE A 69 -5.32 -2.65 19.44
N VAL A 70 -6.46 -2.64 20.14
CA VAL A 70 -7.75 -2.19 19.61
C VAL A 70 -7.98 -0.74 19.99
N LYS A 71 -8.08 0.16 19.01
CA LYS A 71 -8.39 1.58 19.23
C LYS A 71 -9.89 1.86 19.25
N ARG A 72 -10.68 1.05 18.53
CA ARG A 72 -12.14 1.16 18.47
C ARG A 72 -12.78 -0.19 18.72
N LEU A 73 -13.47 -0.31 19.85
CA LEU A 73 -14.12 -1.56 20.27
C LEU A 73 -15.16 -2.07 19.24
N ALA A 74 -15.91 -1.14 18.63
CA ALA A 74 -16.91 -1.49 17.62
C ALA A 74 -16.31 -2.19 16.40
N SER A 75 -15.04 -1.93 16.07
CA SER A 75 -14.37 -2.52 14.92
C SER A 75 -14.00 -3.99 15.12
N ILE A 76 -14.12 -4.53 16.34
CA ILE A 76 -13.93 -5.98 16.62
C ILE A 76 -14.98 -6.81 15.88
N GLU A 77 -16.22 -6.33 15.77
CA GLU A 77 -17.29 -7.02 15.05
C GLU A 77 -17.00 -7.07 13.54
N ASN A 78 -16.58 -5.95 12.96
CA ASN A 78 -16.15 -5.88 11.56
C ASN A 78 -14.93 -6.78 11.31
N PHE A 79 -13.97 -6.80 12.24
CA PHE A 79 -12.79 -7.67 12.14
C PHE A 79 -13.19 -9.16 12.11
N GLY A 80 -14.18 -9.56 12.91
CA GLY A 80 -14.68 -10.94 12.96
C GLY A 80 -15.54 -11.34 11.76
N SER A 81 -16.12 -10.38 11.04
CA SER A 81 -16.97 -10.62 9.87
C SER A 81 -16.27 -10.34 8.52
N MET A 82 -15.01 -9.92 8.58
CA MET A 82 -14.17 -9.62 7.42
C MET A 82 -14.05 -10.82 6.48
N ASP A 83 -14.33 -10.62 5.19
CA ASP A 83 -14.22 -11.64 4.15
C ASP A 83 -13.17 -11.30 3.08
N VAL A 84 -12.72 -10.04 3.04
CA VAL A 84 -11.63 -9.58 2.18
C VAL A 84 -10.59 -8.84 3.00
N PHE A 85 -9.33 -9.25 2.86
CA PHE A 85 -8.20 -8.58 3.48
C PHE A 85 -7.26 -8.02 2.42
N CYS A 86 -7.21 -6.69 2.33
CA CYS A 86 -6.32 -5.95 1.45
C CYS A 86 -5.01 -5.63 2.18
N THR A 87 -3.87 -5.87 1.54
CA THR A 87 -2.57 -5.52 2.12
C THR A 87 -1.63 -4.93 1.08
N ASP A 88 -0.74 -4.03 1.50
CA ASP A 88 0.48 -3.77 0.73
C ASP A 88 1.39 -5.01 0.73
N LYS A 89 2.20 -5.15 -0.31
CA LYS A 89 3.22 -6.19 -0.45
C LYS A 89 4.39 -5.91 0.48
N THR A 90 4.93 -4.69 0.43
CA THR A 90 6.23 -4.36 1.03
C THR A 90 6.16 -4.38 2.55
N GLY A 91 6.96 -5.23 3.18
CA GLY A 91 7.06 -5.37 4.62
C GLY A 91 5.89 -6.11 5.28
N THR A 92 4.75 -6.31 4.62
CA THR A 92 3.69 -7.20 5.12
C THR A 92 3.89 -8.63 4.62
N LEU A 93 3.93 -8.81 3.29
CA LEU A 93 4.20 -10.11 2.66
C LEU A 93 5.70 -10.37 2.53
N THR A 94 6.48 -9.31 2.35
CA THR A 94 7.94 -9.36 2.29
C THR A 94 8.58 -8.97 3.62
N GLU A 95 9.87 -9.24 3.77
CA GLU A 95 10.63 -8.82 4.95
C GLU A 95 10.71 -7.29 5.10
N GLY A 96 10.46 -6.54 4.01
CA GLY A 96 10.53 -5.08 3.99
C GLY A 96 11.96 -4.57 4.08
N ARG A 97 12.94 -5.45 3.79
CA ARG A 97 14.36 -5.15 3.78
C ARG A 97 14.81 -5.11 2.34
N ILE A 98 14.72 -3.93 1.75
CA ILE A 98 15.23 -3.70 0.39
C ILE A 98 16.76 -3.79 0.45
N ALA A 99 17.32 -4.80 -0.22
CA ALA A 99 18.75 -4.97 -0.36
C ALA A 99 19.16 -4.79 -1.82
N LEU A 100 20.28 -4.09 -2.06
CA LEU A 100 20.89 -4.06 -3.38
C LEU A 100 21.45 -5.46 -3.67
N TYR A 101 20.94 -6.09 -4.72
CA TYR A 101 21.45 -7.36 -5.23
C TYR A 101 22.64 -7.13 -6.15
N ASP A 102 22.48 -6.22 -7.12
CA ASP A 102 23.54 -5.94 -8.10
C ASP A 102 23.37 -4.59 -8.81
N ALA A 103 24.45 -4.13 -9.45
CA ALA A 103 24.45 -2.99 -10.35
C ALA A 103 24.94 -3.45 -11.73
N LEU A 104 24.08 -3.33 -12.74
CA LEU A 104 24.31 -3.86 -14.08
C LEU A 104 24.46 -2.74 -15.10
N ASP A 105 25.39 -2.88 -16.03
CA ASP A 105 25.47 -2.05 -17.22
C ASP A 105 24.30 -2.33 -18.18
N PRO A 106 24.21 -1.63 -19.33
CA PRO A 106 23.12 -1.84 -20.27
C PRO A 106 23.19 -3.21 -20.99
N GLN A 107 24.27 -3.98 -20.81
CA GLN A 107 24.48 -5.34 -21.34
C GLN A 107 24.10 -6.41 -20.31
N GLY A 108 23.69 -6.01 -19.10
CA GLY A 108 23.38 -6.93 -18.01
C GLY A 108 24.61 -7.44 -17.25
N GLN A 109 25.78 -6.84 -17.46
CA GLN A 109 27.02 -7.21 -16.77
C GLN A 109 27.24 -6.34 -15.55
N LYS A 110 27.85 -6.91 -14.50
CA LYS A 110 28.18 -6.18 -13.27
C LYS A 110 29.05 -4.98 -13.58
N ASP A 111 28.62 -3.80 -13.14
CA ASP A 111 29.33 -2.56 -13.41
C ASP A 111 29.41 -1.65 -12.19
N ARG A 112 30.65 -1.35 -11.81
CA ARG A 112 30.95 -0.48 -10.68
C ARG A 112 30.51 0.95 -10.94
N ARG A 113 30.58 1.43 -12.19
CA ARG A 113 30.27 2.83 -12.51
C ARG A 113 28.79 3.15 -12.29
N VAL A 114 27.88 2.23 -12.61
CA VAL A 114 26.45 2.33 -12.27
C VAL A 114 26.27 2.53 -10.76
N LEU A 115 26.92 1.69 -9.95
CA LEU A 115 26.86 1.76 -8.50
C LEU A 115 27.42 3.08 -7.96
N GLU A 116 28.53 3.57 -8.51
CA GLU A 116 29.14 4.85 -8.13
C GLU A 116 28.19 6.03 -8.37
N LEU A 117 27.58 6.11 -9.56
CA LEU A 117 26.62 7.17 -9.88
C LEU A 117 25.39 7.11 -8.97
N ALA A 118 24.84 5.91 -8.76
CA ALA A 118 23.72 5.70 -7.86
C ALA A 118 24.04 6.09 -6.42
N TYR A 119 25.23 5.73 -5.94
CA TYR A 119 25.72 6.10 -4.62
C TYR A 119 25.88 7.60 -4.46
N LEU A 120 26.49 8.29 -5.44
CA LEU A 120 26.61 9.75 -5.43
C LEU A 120 25.23 10.41 -5.39
N ASN A 121 24.28 9.91 -6.18
CA ASN A 121 22.91 10.41 -6.17
C ASN A 121 22.24 10.21 -4.79
N ALA A 122 22.34 9.02 -4.20
CA ALA A 122 21.79 8.73 -2.87
C ALA A 122 22.48 9.48 -1.72
N ALA A 123 23.78 9.74 -1.84
CA ALA A 123 24.58 10.42 -0.80
C ALA A 123 24.30 11.92 -0.74
N PHE A 124 23.99 12.55 -1.88
CA PHE A 124 23.77 13.99 -1.97
C PHE A 124 22.30 14.41 -2.08
N GLU A 125 21.34 13.49 -2.17
CA GLU A 125 19.93 13.88 -2.05
C GLU A 125 19.64 14.48 -0.67
N SER A 126 18.79 15.51 -0.62
CA SER A 126 18.29 16.10 0.63
C SER A 126 16.83 15.76 0.90
N GLY A 127 16.29 14.81 0.14
CA GLY A 127 14.91 14.32 0.26
C GLY A 127 14.65 13.45 1.50
N TYR A 128 13.49 12.80 1.51
CA TYR A 128 13.10 11.90 2.60
C TYR A 128 13.91 10.62 2.56
N ARG A 129 14.23 10.08 3.74
CA ARG A 129 14.92 8.79 3.86
C ARG A 129 14.03 7.70 3.28
N ASN A 130 14.60 6.94 2.33
CA ASN A 130 13.93 5.81 1.71
C ASN A 130 14.86 4.57 1.74
N PRO A 131 14.30 3.35 1.80
CA PRO A 131 15.12 2.14 1.94
C PRO A 131 16.06 1.86 0.76
N ILE A 132 15.71 2.32 -0.45
CA ILE A 132 16.56 2.18 -1.65
C ILE A 132 17.86 2.96 -1.45
N ASP A 133 17.76 4.20 -0.98
CA ASP A 133 18.92 5.08 -0.80
C ASP A 133 19.75 4.72 0.42
N GLU A 134 19.12 4.19 1.47
CA GLU A 134 19.84 3.58 2.57
C GLU A 134 20.66 2.35 2.10
N ALA A 135 20.07 1.49 1.27
CA ALA A 135 20.77 0.35 0.68
C ALA A 135 21.94 0.76 -0.23
N LEU A 136 21.81 1.87 -0.97
CA LEU A 136 22.89 2.42 -1.80
C LEU A 136 23.99 3.08 -0.95
N ARG A 137 23.63 3.89 0.05
CA ARG A 137 24.58 4.55 0.96
C ARG A 137 25.42 3.54 1.75
N ALA A 138 24.88 2.36 2.04
CA ALA A 138 25.58 1.29 2.74
C ALA A 138 26.76 0.70 1.92
N GLN A 139 26.73 0.80 0.59
CA GLN A 139 27.74 0.19 -0.29
C GLN A 139 29.08 0.93 -0.29
N ARG A 140 29.07 2.26 -0.12
CA ARG A 140 30.26 3.15 -0.12
C ARG A 140 31.34 2.80 -1.16
N PRO A 141 30.98 2.73 -2.46
CA PRO A 141 31.90 2.32 -3.54
C PRO A 141 33.05 3.31 -3.81
N LEU A 142 32.93 4.58 -3.39
CA LEU A 142 33.97 5.61 -3.56
C LEU A 142 33.90 6.69 -2.44
N PRO A 143 34.99 7.45 -2.20
CA PRO A 143 34.97 8.60 -1.30
C PRO A 143 34.16 9.77 -1.88
N LEU A 144 33.52 10.56 -1.01
CA LEU A 144 32.72 11.73 -1.40
C LEU A 144 33.55 13.03 -1.51
N GLU A 145 34.84 12.97 -1.16
CA GLU A 145 35.74 14.12 -1.16
C GLU A 145 35.84 14.75 -2.56
N GLY A 146 35.75 16.09 -2.60
CA GLY A 146 35.79 16.86 -3.84
C GLY A 146 34.49 16.85 -4.66
N TYR A 147 33.46 16.09 -4.26
CA TYR A 147 32.13 16.24 -4.82
C TYR A 147 31.35 17.30 -4.04
N ARG A 148 30.68 18.20 -4.77
CA ARG A 148 29.81 19.23 -4.19
C ARG A 148 28.46 19.23 -4.88
N LYS A 149 27.39 19.11 -4.09
CA LYS A 149 26.02 19.34 -4.58
C LYS A 149 25.83 20.79 -4.99
N LEU A 150 25.36 21.00 -6.21
CA LEU A 150 24.99 22.31 -6.73
C LEU A 150 23.47 22.52 -6.63
N ASP A 151 22.70 21.51 -7.02
CA ASP A 151 21.23 21.57 -7.05
C ASP A 151 20.61 20.16 -7.05
N GLU A 152 19.29 20.06 -6.86
CA GLU A 152 18.54 18.82 -6.99
C GLU A 152 17.12 19.03 -7.52
N LEU A 153 16.58 18.01 -8.18
CA LEU A 153 15.15 17.85 -8.41
C LEU A 153 14.71 16.70 -7.50
N PRO A 154 14.04 16.99 -6.36
CA PRO A 154 13.71 15.98 -5.37
C PRO A 154 12.75 14.93 -5.94
N PHE A 155 12.63 13.81 -5.25
CA PHE A 155 11.78 12.71 -5.70
C PHE A 155 10.33 13.17 -5.75
N ASP A 156 9.70 12.92 -6.88
CA ASP A 156 8.32 13.27 -7.16
C ASP A 156 7.56 11.98 -7.51
N PHE A 157 6.47 11.73 -6.79
CA PHE A 157 5.66 10.52 -6.94
C PHE A 157 4.98 10.40 -8.31
N MET A 158 4.73 11.52 -8.98
CA MET A 158 4.21 11.57 -10.35
C MET A 158 5.32 11.31 -11.37
N ARG A 159 6.49 11.93 -11.18
CA ARG A 159 7.64 11.76 -12.09
C ARG A 159 8.40 10.45 -11.89
N LYS A 160 8.26 9.81 -10.73
CA LYS A 160 8.88 8.54 -10.30
C LYS A 160 10.41 8.51 -10.43
N ARG A 161 11.08 9.65 -10.22
CA ARG A 161 12.53 9.82 -10.34
C ARG A 161 13.06 10.97 -9.48
N LEU A 162 14.37 10.95 -9.23
CA LEU A 162 15.12 11.98 -8.52
C LEU A 162 16.42 12.27 -9.25
N SER A 163 16.79 13.54 -9.33
CA SER A 163 17.99 14.00 -10.00
C SER A 163 18.83 14.88 -9.07
N VAL A 164 20.14 14.67 -9.05
CA VAL A 164 21.08 15.55 -8.36
C VAL A 164 22.09 16.12 -9.35
N LEU A 165 22.43 17.40 -9.17
CA LEU A 165 23.51 18.04 -9.90
C LEU A 165 24.72 18.17 -8.99
N LEU A 166 25.83 17.56 -9.40
CA LEU A 166 27.08 17.56 -8.66
C LEU A 166 28.20 18.24 -9.46
N ALA A 167 29.00 19.07 -8.80
CA ALA A 167 30.36 19.37 -9.25
C ALA A 167 31.27 18.21 -8.85
N THR A 168 32.00 17.68 -9.82
CA THR A 168 33.01 16.63 -9.64
C THR A 168 34.36 17.23 -9.24
N PRO A 169 35.29 16.43 -8.66
CA PRO A 169 36.63 16.92 -8.30
C PRO A 169 37.40 17.54 -9.47
N GLY A 170 37.12 17.09 -10.71
CA GLY A 170 37.72 17.62 -11.94
C GLY A 170 37.03 18.87 -12.50
N GLY A 171 36.15 19.54 -11.74
CA GLY A 171 35.46 20.76 -12.15
C GLY A 171 34.28 20.57 -13.12
N LYS A 172 34.07 19.35 -13.64
CA LYS A 172 32.91 19.02 -14.48
C LYS A 172 31.64 18.97 -13.64
N ARG A 173 30.50 19.34 -14.21
CA ARG A 173 29.19 19.23 -13.55
C ARG A 173 28.39 18.10 -14.16
N LEU A 174 27.86 17.24 -13.30
CA LEU A 174 27.22 15.99 -13.66
C LEU A 174 25.82 15.96 -13.08
N LEU A 175 24.82 15.92 -13.95
CA LEU A 175 23.45 15.60 -13.60
C LEU A 175 23.35 14.07 -13.52
N ILE A 176 22.96 13.54 -12.36
CA ILE A 176 22.73 12.11 -12.16
C ILE A 176 21.26 11.92 -11.83
N THR A 177 20.57 11.08 -12.60
CA THR A 177 19.16 10.78 -12.44
C THR A 177 19.00 9.29 -12.13
N LYS A 178 18.20 8.98 -11.11
CA LYS A 178 17.75 7.61 -10.83
C LYS A 178 16.23 7.57 -10.70
N GLY A 179 15.61 6.47 -11.09
CA GLY A 179 14.15 6.34 -10.97
C GLY A 179 13.60 5.06 -11.56
N ALA A 180 12.27 4.98 -11.63
CA ALA A 180 11.59 3.89 -12.32
C ALA A 180 12.06 3.81 -13.77
N PHE A 181 12.26 2.60 -14.29
CA PHE A 181 12.76 2.38 -15.64
C PHE A 181 11.90 3.10 -16.70
N ASP A 182 10.58 2.93 -16.64
CA ASP A 182 9.64 3.56 -17.57
C ASP A 182 9.60 5.09 -17.48
N ALA A 183 10.08 5.66 -16.38
CA ALA A 183 10.14 7.11 -16.19
C ALA A 183 11.47 7.71 -16.66
N VAL A 184 12.56 6.94 -16.63
CA VAL A 184 13.91 7.41 -17.00
C VAL A 184 14.22 7.10 -18.46
N LEU A 185 13.87 5.92 -18.96
CA LEU A 185 14.17 5.50 -20.33
C LEU A 185 13.67 6.50 -21.40
N PRO A 186 12.45 7.08 -21.32
CA PRO A 186 11.98 8.06 -22.30
C PRO A 186 12.85 9.33 -22.37
N LEU A 187 13.55 9.66 -21.28
CA LEU A 187 14.39 10.85 -21.16
C LEU A 187 15.81 10.61 -21.69
N CYS A 188 16.17 9.36 -21.97
CA CYS A 188 17.47 9.00 -22.50
C CYS A 188 17.47 9.08 -24.05
N ALA A 189 18.52 9.70 -24.59
CA ALA A 189 18.80 9.73 -26.03
C ALA A 189 20.00 8.85 -26.41
N LYS A 190 20.88 8.57 -25.43
CA LYS A 190 22.12 7.82 -25.62
C LYS A 190 22.27 6.76 -24.53
N VAL A 191 23.18 5.83 -24.74
CA VAL A 191 23.55 4.78 -23.78
C VAL A 191 25.06 4.67 -23.73
N GLU A 192 25.63 4.50 -22.54
CA GLU A 192 27.06 4.26 -22.38
C GLU A 192 27.33 2.75 -22.28
N LYS A 193 27.99 2.17 -23.29
CA LYS A 193 28.36 0.74 -23.36
C LYS A 193 29.88 0.63 -23.47
N GLY A 194 30.54 -0.12 -22.59
CA GLY A 194 32.01 -0.29 -22.64
C GLY A 194 32.84 1.01 -22.56
N GLY A 195 32.28 2.09 -22.00
CA GLY A 195 32.92 3.42 -21.95
C GLY A 195 32.66 4.30 -23.18
N GLU A 196 31.94 3.80 -24.19
CA GLU A 196 31.55 4.56 -25.37
C GLU A 196 30.08 4.99 -25.29
N VAL A 197 29.80 6.23 -25.72
CA VAL A 197 28.44 6.78 -25.75
C VAL A 197 27.84 6.56 -27.13
N LEU A 198 26.86 5.67 -27.20
CA LEU A 198 26.17 5.25 -28.42
C LEU A 198 24.72 5.74 -28.45
N PRO A 199 24.06 5.80 -29.62
CA PRO A 199 22.62 5.98 -29.71
C PRO A 199 21.86 4.92 -28.91
N LEU A 200 20.75 5.32 -28.27
CA LEU A 200 19.97 4.44 -27.41
C LEU A 200 19.19 3.38 -28.21
N GLU A 201 19.44 2.10 -27.92
CA GLU A 201 18.64 0.97 -28.40
C GLU A 201 17.63 0.57 -27.31
N ARG A 202 16.39 1.07 -27.40
CA ARG A 202 15.36 0.88 -26.36
C ARG A 202 15.01 -0.60 -26.13
N GLU A 203 14.79 -1.35 -27.19
CA GLU A 203 14.35 -2.75 -27.12
C GLU A 203 15.29 -3.64 -26.31
N ALA A 204 16.61 -3.43 -26.44
CA ALA A 204 17.61 -4.21 -25.71
C ALA A 204 17.51 -3.96 -24.20
N LEU A 205 17.32 -2.70 -23.80
CA LEU A 205 17.20 -2.32 -22.39
C LEU A 205 15.88 -2.80 -21.78
N GLU A 206 14.80 -2.73 -22.56
CA GLU A 206 13.48 -3.24 -22.15
C GLU A 206 13.53 -4.75 -21.90
N ARG A 207 14.24 -5.52 -22.74
CA ARG A 207 14.45 -6.96 -22.50
C ARG A 207 15.16 -7.22 -21.18
N THR A 208 16.29 -6.56 -20.92
CA THR A 208 17.03 -6.69 -19.66
C THR A 208 16.16 -6.32 -18.45
N PHE A 209 15.38 -5.24 -18.56
CA PHE A 209 14.44 -4.81 -17.51
C PHE A 209 13.36 -5.87 -17.23
N ILE A 210 12.75 -6.45 -18.28
CA ILE A 210 11.73 -7.48 -18.16
C ILE A 210 12.32 -8.75 -17.54
N GLU A 211 13.48 -9.21 -18.02
CA GLU A 211 14.15 -10.41 -17.51
C GLU A 211 14.53 -10.30 -16.04
N ALA A 212 15.09 -9.16 -15.62
CA ALA A 212 15.40 -8.92 -14.22
C ALA A 212 14.13 -8.82 -13.36
N SER A 213 13.11 -8.11 -13.85
CA SER A 213 11.83 -7.97 -13.12
C SER A 213 11.08 -9.30 -13.01
N ALA A 214 11.16 -10.17 -14.02
CA ALA A 214 10.56 -11.51 -14.01
C ALA A 214 11.21 -12.45 -12.99
N GLN A 215 12.45 -12.16 -12.57
CA GLN A 215 13.13 -12.83 -11.45
C GLN A 215 12.73 -12.26 -10.08
N GLY A 216 11.82 -11.27 -10.04
CA GLY A 216 11.36 -10.64 -8.81
C GLY A 216 12.20 -9.45 -8.34
N PHE A 217 13.21 -9.04 -9.12
CA PHE A 217 14.01 -7.86 -8.79
C PHE A 217 13.25 -6.57 -9.07
N ARG A 218 13.24 -5.67 -8.10
CA ARG A 218 12.83 -4.29 -8.32
C ARG A 218 13.97 -3.55 -9.03
N VAL A 219 13.74 -3.18 -10.28
CA VAL A 219 14.75 -2.55 -11.14
C VAL A 219 14.63 -1.02 -11.09
N ILE A 220 15.75 -0.33 -10.88
CA ILE A 220 15.87 1.13 -10.94
C ILE A 220 16.86 1.50 -12.03
N ALA A 221 16.47 2.42 -12.89
CA ALA A 221 17.35 2.94 -13.94
C ALA A 221 18.26 4.03 -13.40
N VAL A 222 19.50 4.06 -13.88
CA VAL A 222 20.47 5.13 -13.62
C VAL A 222 20.89 5.75 -14.95
N ALA A 223 20.77 7.06 -15.04
CA ALA A 223 21.21 7.84 -16.19
C ALA A 223 21.99 9.06 -15.71
N PHE A 224 22.81 9.62 -16.59
CA PHE A 224 23.57 10.83 -16.30
C PHE A 224 23.70 11.73 -17.52
N LYS A 225 24.11 12.97 -17.29
CA LYS A 225 24.44 13.92 -18.33
C LYS A 225 25.43 14.95 -17.81
N ALA A 226 26.45 15.28 -18.60
CA ALA A 226 27.28 16.44 -18.31
C ALA A 226 26.49 17.73 -18.60
N VAL A 227 26.50 18.68 -17.67
CA VAL A 227 25.81 19.96 -17.82
C VAL A 227 26.77 21.10 -17.49
N GLU A 228 26.54 22.28 -18.06
CA GLU A 228 27.35 23.46 -17.77
C GLU A 228 26.67 24.41 -16.77
N LYS A 229 25.44 24.12 -16.35
CA LYS A 229 24.65 24.96 -15.43
C LYS A 229 24.96 24.66 -13.96
N GLU A 230 24.68 25.61 -13.07
CA GLU A 230 24.72 25.44 -11.61
C GLU A 230 23.36 25.13 -10.98
N ARG A 231 22.28 25.35 -11.74
CA ARG A 231 20.91 25.05 -11.35
C ARG A 231 20.23 24.24 -12.43
N ILE A 232 19.32 23.37 -12.04
CA ILE A 232 18.56 22.48 -12.92
C ILE A 232 17.06 22.74 -12.80
N ALA A 233 16.37 22.63 -13.92
CA ALA A 233 14.91 22.62 -13.98
C ALA A 233 14.41 21.30 -14.58
N PHE A 234 13.10 21.05 -14.56
CA PHE A 234 12.54 19.80 -15.07
C PHE A 234 12.85 19.57 -16.56
N GLU A 235 13.01 20.65 -17.34
CA GLU A 235 13.36 20.61 -18.77
C GLU A 235 14.81 20.17 -19.02
N ASP A 236 15.66 20.18 -17.99
CA ASP A 236 17.03 19.68 -18.08
C ASP A 236 17.11 18.15 -17.97
N GLU A 237 16.05 17.47 -17.51
CA GLU A 237 15.92 16.00 -17.49
C GLU A 237 15.57 15.44 -18.88
N LYS A 238 16.33 15.82 -19.91
CA LYS A 238 16.20 15.33 -21.29
C LYS A 238 17.56 14.99 -21.88
N ASP A 239 17.57 14.23 -22.97
CA ASP A 239 18.79 13.82 -23.68
C ASP A 239 19.84 13.16 -22.77
N LEU A 240 19.36 12.40 -21.78
CA LEU A 240 20.21 11.72 -20.81
C LEU A 240 20.97 10.56 -21.47
N ILE A 241 22.09 10.18 -20.85
CA ILE A 241 22.87 9.00 -21.20
C ILE A 241 22.50 7.90 -20.21
N PHE A 242 21.85 6.85 -20.69
CA PHE A 242 21.53 5.67 -19.88
C PHE A 242 22.82 4.95 -19.49
N ARG A 243 23.02 4.70 -18.18
CA ARG A 243 24.21 4.00 -17.68
C ARG A 243 23.93 2.55 -17.32
N GLY A 244 22.77 2.24 -16.75
CA GLY A 244 22.48 0.88 -16.34
C GLY A 244 21.33 0.74 -15.35
N PHE A 245 21.30 -0.42 -14.71
CA PHE A 245 20.24 -0.89 -13.85
C PHE A 245 20.78 -1.17 -12.44
N LEU A 246 19.98 -0.85 -11.44
CA LEU A 246 20.17 -1.33 -10.08
C LEU A 246 19.10 -2.38 -9.79
N LEU A 247 19.53 -3.54 -9.33
CA LEU A 247 18.65 -4.64 -8.97
C LEU A 247 18.50 -4.67 -7.46
N PHE A 248 17.26 -4.50 -7.00
CA PHE A 248 16.92 -4.64 -5.59
C PHE A 248 16.06 -5.87 -5.36
N HIS A 249 16.28 -6.54 -4.24
CA HIS A 249 15.48 -7.68 -3.82
C HIS A 249 14.80 -7.41 -2.48
N ASP A 250 13.55 -7.86 -2.36
CA ASP A 250 12.75 -7.81 -1.13
C ASP A 250 12.06 -9.17 -0.96
N PRO A 251 12.69 -10.12 -0.23
CA PRO A 251 12.23 -11.50 -0.16
C PRO A 251 10.87 -11.62 0.53
N LEU A 252 10.07 -12.61 0.12
CA LEU A 252 8.86 -13.00 0.83
C LEU A 252 9.19 -13.55 2.22
N LYS A 253 8.32 -13.27 3.20
CA LYS A 253 8.47 -13.82 4.55
C LYS A 253 8.38 -15.35 4.55
N PRO A 254 9.21 -16.03 5.35
CA PRO A 254 9.14 -17.49 5.50
C PRO A 254 7.75 -17.97 5.96
N GLY A 255 7.17 -18.93 5.21
CA GLY A 255 5.86 -19.52 5.52
C GLY A 255 4.65 -18.64 5.19
N ILE A 256 4.80 -17.61 4.35
CA ILE A 256 3.68 -16.75 3.94
C ILE A 256 2.56 -17.55 3.25
N GLN A 257 2.90 -18.59 2.49
CA GLN A 257 1.91 -19.47 1.85
C GLN A 257 1.01 -20.18 2.87
N GLU A 258 1.57 -20.63 3.99
CA GLU A 258 0.78 -21.26 5.07
C GLU A 258 -0.19 -20.25 5.68
N THR A 259 0.28 -19.02 5.95
CA THR A 259 -0.57 -17.94 6.46
C THR A 259 -1.71 -17.61 5.51
N ILE A 260 -1.45 -17.56 4.20
CA ILE A 260 -2.48 -17.34 3.17
C ILE A 260 -3.46 -18.51 3.12
N GLY A 261 -2.97 -19.74 3.28
CA GLY A 261 -3.80 -20.95 3.40
C GLY A 261 -4.77 -20.84 4.57
N ARG A 262 -4.28 -20.48 5.76
CA ARG A 262 -5.12 -20.28 6.96
C ARG A 262 -6.15 -19.18 6.78
N LEU A 263 -5.80 -18.06 6.14
CA LEU A 263 -6.77 -17.00 5.84
C LEU A 263 -7.90 -17.54 4.94
N ARG A 264 -7.56 -18.34 3.93
CA ARG A 264 -8.54 -18.96 3.04
C ARG A 264 -9.44 -19.95 3.76
N GLU A 265 -8.90 -20.74 4.69
CA GLU A 265 -9.69 -21.66 5.55
C GLU A 265 -10.70 -20.91 6.43
N LEU A 266 -10.36 -19.69 6.86
CA LEU A 266 -11.24 -18.80 7.60
C LEU A 266 -12.26 -18.06 6.71
N GLY A 267 -12.26 -18.31 5.39
CA GLY A 267 -13.12 -17.63 4.43
C GLY A 267 -12.65 -16.23 4.03
N VAL A 268 -11.45 -15.83 4.43
CA VAL A 268 -10.88 -14.50 4.13
C VAL A 268 -10.06 -14.56 2.86
N ARG A 269 -10.44 -13.77 1.85
CA ARG A 269 -9.69 -13.64 0.60
C ARG A 269 -8.64 -12.55 0.72
N LEU A 270 -7.37 -12.92 0.53
CA LEU A 270 -6.27 -11.96 0.45
C LEU A 270 -6.27 -11.24 -0.90
N LYS A 271 -6.21 -9.91 -0.87
CA LYS A 271 -5.95 -9.06 -2.05
C LYS A 271 -4.69 -8.23 -1.83
N VAL A 272 -3.77 -8.25 -2.80
CA VAL A 272 -2.48 -7.55 -2.70
C VAL A 272 -2.53 -6.27 -3.52
N LEU A 273 -2.26 -5.12 -2.90
CA LEU A 273 -2.32 -3.80 -3.52
C LEU A 273 -0.92 -3.16 -3.47
N THR A 274 -0.20 -3.15 -4.59
CA THR A 274 1.20 -2.70 -4.63
C THR A 274 1.48 -1.66 -5.71
N GLY A 275 2.47 -0.80 -5.44
CA GLY A 275 3.01 0.16 -6.41
C GLY A 275 4.13 -0.40 -7.30
N ASP A 276 4.55 -1.65 -7.10
CA ASP A 276 5.57 -2.29 -7.93
C ASP A 276 5.09 -2.53 -9.36
N ASN A 277 6.03 -2.70 -10.28
CA ASN A 277 5.72 -2.94 -11.68
C ASN A 277 5.02 -4.29 -11.89
N ARG A 278 4.33 -4.43 -13.03
CA ARG A 278 3.58 -5.64 -13.39
C ARG A 278 4.42 -6.91 -13.43
N HIS A 279 5.69 -6.82 -13.80
CA HIS A 279 6.58 -7.99 -13.95
C HIS A 279 7.02 -8.56 -12.60
N VAL A 280 7.44 -7.71 -11.67
CA VAL A 280 7.74 -8.07 -10.28
C VAL A 280 6.47 -8.60 -9.61
N SER A 281 5.34 -7.92 -9.82
CA SER A 281 4.06 -8.34 -9.30
C SER A 281 3.64 -9.71 -9.82
N ALA A 282 3.85 -10.01 -11.10
CA ALA A 282 3.56 -11.33 -11.67
C ALA A 282 4.46 -12.43 -11.10
N HIS A 283 5.73 -12.13 -10.81
CA HIS A 283 6.63 -13.06 -10.13
C HIS A 283 6.12 -13.39 -8.73
N VAL A 284 5.77 -12.36 -7.95
CA VAL A 284 5.21 -12.52 -6.59
C VAL A 284 3.87 -13.25 -6.65
N ALA A 285 2.99 -12.91 -7.59
CA ALA A 285 1.73 -13.61 -7.81
C ALA A 285 1.94 -15.12 -8.03
N GLY A 286 2.90 -15.48 -8.88
CA GLY A 286 3.28 -16.87 -9.11
C GLY A 286 3.74 -17.57 -7.82
N ALA A 287 4.57 -16.91 -7.02
CA ALA A 287 5.02 -17.43 -5.73
C ALA A 287 3.89 -17.54 -4.69
N LEU A 288 2.80 -16.78 -4.83
CA LEU A 288 1.61 -16.85 -3.97
C LEU A 288 0.50 -17.75 -4.54
N GLY A 289 0.69 -18.34 -5.72
CA GLY A 289 -0.32 -19.15 -6.40
C GLY A 289 -1.50 -18.33 -6.94
N ILE A 290 -1.31 -17.04 -7.21
CA ILE A 290 -2.31 -16.15 -7.79
C ILE A 290 -2.21 -16.25 -9.33
N PRO A 291 -3.30 -16.63 -10.04
CA PRO A 291 -3.31 -16.70 -11.50
C PRO A 291 -3.11 -15.33 -12.16
N ARG A 292 -2.54 -15.31 -13.37
CA ARG A 292 -2.27 -14.06 -14.11
C ARG A 292 -3.54 -13.29 -14.47
N GLU A 293 -4.65 -13.98 -14.70
CA GLU A 293 -5.95 -13.40 -15.02
C GLU A 293 -6.54 -12.60 -13.84
N ARG A 294 -6.00 -12.82 -12.63
CA ARG A 294 -6.37 -12.13 -11.40
C ARG A 294 -5.36 -11.07 -10.98
N LEU A 295 -4.47 -10.67 -11.90
CA LEU A 295 -3.55 -9.55 -11.73
C LEU A 295 -3.97 -8.39 -12.64
N TRP A 296 -4.28 -7.25 -12.03
CA TRP A 296 -4.54 -5.99 -12.75
C TRP A 296 -3.46 -4.96 -12.48
N THR A 297 -3.32 -4.01 -13.38
CA THR A 297 -2.48 -2.83 -13.23
C THR A 297 -3.33 -1.60 -12.92
N GLY A 298 -2.68 -0.50 -12.49
CA GLY A 298 -3.35 0.79 -12.34
C GLY A 298 -4.05 1.24 -13.63
N GLU A 299 -3.46 0.95 -14.79
CA GLU A 299 -4.05 1.22 -16.11
C GLU A 299 -5.35 0.43 -16.34
N ASP A 300 -5.42 -0.83 -15.91
CA ASP A 300 -6.65 -1.63 -16.00
C ASP A 300 -7.76 -1.07 -15.09
N VAL A 301 -7.38 -0.59 -13.90
CA VAL A 301 -8.30 0.09 -12.97
C VAL A 301 -8.87 1.35 -13.61
N ASP A 302 -8.03 2.16 -14.25
CA ASP A 302 -8.44 3.41 -14.91
C ASP A 302 -9.33 3.17 -16.13
N ARG A 303 -9.00 2.16 -16.96
CA ARG A 303 -9.80 1.80 -18.14
C ARG A 303 -11.13 1.15 -17.80
N CYS A 304 -11.28 0.53 -16.64
CA CYS A 304 -12.50 -0.15 -16.26
C CYS A 304 -13.63 0.85 -15.89
N PRO A 305 -14.78 0.83 -16.60
CA PRO A 305 -15.92 1.67 -16.26
C PRO A 305 -16.47 1.34 -14.86
N GLU A 306 -16.98 2.34 -14.15
CA GLU A 306 -17.40 2.22 -12.74
C GLU A 306 -18.42 1.09 -12.50
N ARG A 307 -19.41 0.95 -13.39
CA ARG A 307 -20.44 -0.13 -13.30
C ARG A 307 -19.84 -1.53 -13.41
N ALA A 308 -18.85 -1.71 -14.28
CA ALA A 308 -18.16 -3.00 -14.43
C ALA A 308 -17.15 -3.25 -13.31
N PHE A 309 -16.56 -2.18 -12.77
CA PHE A 309 -15.53 -2.24 -11.75
C PHE A 309 -16.04 -2.89 -10.46
N LEU A 310 -17.26 -2.55 -10.00
CA LEU A 310 -17.86 -3.14 -8.80
C LEU A 310 -17.99 -4.67 -8.86
N HIS A 311 -18.22 -5.24 -10.04
CA HIS A 311 -18.31 -6.69 -10.20
C HIS A 311 -16.93 -7.33 -10.40
N LYS A 312 -16.09 -6.71 -11.23
CA LYS A 312 -14.79 -7.30 -11.59
C LYS A 312 -13.78 -7.24 -10.46
N VAL A 313 -13.79 -6.20 -9.62
CA VAL A 313 -12.83 -6.02 -8.51
C VAL A 313 -12.81 -7.22 -7.56
N ASN A 314 -13.94 -7.90 -7.40
CA ASN A 314 -14.07 -9.09 -6.56
C ASN A 314 -13.25 -10.28 -7.06
N ALA A 315 -13.08 -10.41 -8.38
CA ALA A 315 -12.37 -11.52 -9.02
C ALA A 315 -10.84 -11.35 -9.06
N ILE A 316 -10.34 -10.14 -8.78
CA ILE A 316 -8.92 -9.78 -8.90
C ILE A 316 -8.25 -9.85 -7.55
N ASP A 317 -7.14 -10.59 -7.45
CA ASP A 317 -6.45 -10.87 -6.19
C ASP A 317 -5.14 -10.10 -6.05
N MET A 318 -4.60 -9.55 -7.15
CA MET A 318 -3.41 -8.70 -7.12
C MET A 318 -3.57 -7.48 -8.01
N PHE A 319 -3.12 -6.34 -7.51
CA PHE A 319 -3.13 -5.06 -8.20
C PHE A 319 -1.72 -4.44 -8.15
N ALA A 320 -1.15 -4.18 -9.32
CA ALA A 320 0.19 -3.64 -9.52
C ALA A 320 0.15 -2.19 -10.02
N GLU A 321 1.28 -1.50 -9.97
CA GLU A 321 1.45 -0.14 -10.50
C GLU A 321 0.46 0.88 -9.92
N LEU A 322 -0.02 0.65 -8.69
CA LEU A 322 -1.05 1.46 -8.07
C LEU A 322 -0.56 2.80 -7.55
N THR A 323 -1.40 3.82 -7.71
CA THR A 323 -1.31 5.10 -6.99
C THR A 323 -2.09 5.04 -5.66
N PRO A 324 -1.85 5.97 -4.71
CA PRO A 324 -2.66 6.09 -3.51
C PRO A 324 -4.18 6.20 -3.80
N ALA A 325 -4.55 6.97 -4.83
CA ALA A 325 -5.94 7.12 -5.26
C ALA A 325 -6.54 5.81 -5.78
N HIS A 326 -5.75 4.99 -6.49
CA HIS A 326 -6.20 3.66 -6.92
C HIS A 326 -6.48 2.74 -5.73
N LYS A 327 -5.61 2.74 -4.70
CA LYS A 327 -5.81 1.91 -3.50
C LYS A 327 -7.16 2.24 -2.83
N GLU A 328 -7.44 3.53 -2.63
CA GLU A 328 -8.72 3.98 -2.08
C GLU A 328 -9.90 3.54 -2.96
N ARG A 329 -9.81 3.75 -4.28
CA ARG A 329 -10.87 3.37 -5.23
C ARG A 329 -11.18 1.87 -5.18
N ILE A 330 -10.16 1.02 -5.12
CA ILE A 330 -10.31 -0.45 -5.02
C ILE A 330 -11.01 -0.82 -3.72
N VAL A 331 -10.55 -0.29 -2.57
CA VAL A 331 -11.16 -0.58 -1.26
C VAL A 331 -12.62 -0.14 -1.23
N ARG A 332 -12.93 1.09 -1.66
CA ARG A 332 -14.31 1.58 -1.72
C ARG A 332 -15.20 0.73 -2.61
N ALA A 333 -14.69 0.24 -3.74
CA ALA A 333 -15.46 -0.62 -4.63
C ALA A 333 -15.76 -1.98 -4.02
N LEU A 334 -14.80 -2.56 -3.28
CA LEU A 334 -15.02 -3.82 -2.54
C LEU A 334 -16.08 -3.64 -1.45
N VAL A 335 -16.00 -2.57 -0.65
CA VAL A 335 -17.01 -2.24 0.37
C VAL A 335 -18.38 -2.04 -0.27
N LYS A 336 -18.47 -1.26 -1.36
CA LYS A 336 -19.73 -1.04 -2.11
C LYS A 336 -20.29 -2.32 -2.74
N SER A 337 -19.46 -3.33 -2.98
CA SER A 337 -19.90 -4.64 -3.47
C SER A 337 -20.45 -5.56 -2.38
N GLY A 338 -20.54 -5.08 -1.13
CA GLY A 338 -21.10 -5.81 0.01
C GLY A 338 -20.10 -6.72 0.71
N GLN A 339 -18.79 -6.58 0.45
CA GLN A 339 -17.73 -7.24 1.19
C GLN A 339 -17.41 -6.47 2.47
N VAL A 340 -16.99 -7.17 3.52
CA VAL A 340 -16.44 -6.55 4.74
C VAL A 340 -14.93 -6.51 4.58
N VAL A 341 -14.41 -5.32 4.33
CA VAL A 341 -13.03 -5.15 3.86
C VAL A 341 -12.13 -4.70 4.99
N GLY A 342 -11.11 -5.50 5.30
CA GLY A 342 -9.96 -5.04 6.06
C GLY A 342 -8.86 -4.53 5.14
N PHE A 343 -8.15 -3.50 5.59
CA PHE A 343 -6.98 -2.98 4.89
C PHE A 343 -5.80 -2.82 5.86
N MET A 344 -4.64 -3.34 5.47
CA MET A 344 -3.38 -3.17 6.20
C MET A 344 -2.44 -2.21 5.48
N GLY A 345 -2.05 -1.14 6.17
CA GLY A 345 -1.15 -0.12 5.67
C GLY A 345 -0.21 0.43 6.74
N ASP A 346 0.96 0.90 6.31
CA ASP A 346 2.01 1.41 7.19
C ASP A 346 2.52 2.80 6.80
N GLY A 347 2.17 3.29 5.61
CA GLY A 347 2.63 4.56 5.07
C GLY A 347 1.54 5.64 4.95
N VAL A 348 1.99 6.87 4.69
CA VAL A 348 1.10 8.02 4.42
C VAL A 348 0.22 7.75 3.19
N ASN A 349 0.75 7.00 2.22
CA ASN A 349 0.06 6.63 0.98
C ASN A 349 -1.18 5.76 1.20
N ASP A 350 -1.30 5.14 2.37
CA ASP A 350 -2.35 4.15 2.67
C ASP A 350 -3.49 4.73 3.50
N VAL A 351 -3.35 5.96 4.01
CA VAL A 351 -4.30 6.59 4.95
C VAL A 351 -5.71 6.67 4.35
N ALA A 352 -5.83 7.05 3.07
CA ALA A 352 -7.13 7.11 2.40
C ALA A 352 -7.80 5.74 2.27
N ALA A 353 -7.00 4.70 1.99
CA ALA A 353 -7.49 3.31 1.91
C ALA A 353 -7.86 2.75 3.28
N LEU A 354 -7.06 3.04 4.33
CA LEU A 354 -7.37 2.69 5.73
C LEU A 354 -8.71 3.28 6.18
N HIS A 355 -8.99 4.54 5.84
CA HIS A 355 -10.27 5.18 6.16
C HIS A 355 -11.45 4.67 5.34
N ALA A 356 -11.20 4.19 4.13
CA ALA A 356 -12.24 3.64 3.25
C ALA A 356 -12.64 2.20 3.62
N ALA A 357 -11.78 1.47 4.32
CA ALA A 357 -12.03 0.11 4.76
C ALA A 357 -12.99 0.04 5.96
N ASP A 358 -13.67 -1.09 6.13
CA ASP A 358 -14.49 -1.37 7.33
C ASP A 358 -13.62 -1.66 8.56
N VAL A 359 -12.38 -2.09 8.32
CA VAL A 359 -11.37 -2.42 9.32
C VAL A 359 -10.00 -1.89 8.87
N GLY A 360 -9.52 -0.84 9.52
CA GLY A 360 -8.15 -0.35 9.32
C GLY A 360 -7.15 -1.05 10.25
N VAL A 361 -6.11 -1.67 9.69
CA VAL A 361 -5.02 -2.31 10.45
C VAL A 361 -3.70 -1.60 10.16
N SER A 362 -3.02 -1.13 11.19
CA SER A 362 -1.67 -0.54 11.09
C SER A 362 -0.67 -1.32 11.94
N VAL A 363 0.61 -0.95 11.86
CA VAL A 363 1.71 -1.57 12.61
C VAL A 363 2.39 -0.54 13.50
N HIS A 364 3.01 -0.98 14.60
CA HIS A 364 3.65 -0.05 15.56
C HIS A 364 4.70 0.88 14.93
N ASN A 365 5.45 0.38 13.94
CA ASN A 365 6.49 1.14 13.21
C ASN A 365 5.93 1.99 12.06
N ALA A 366 4.61 2.01 11.86
CA ALA A 366 3.99 2.85 10.84
C ALA A 366 4.09 4.34 11.22
N VAL A 367 3.93 5.19 10.21
CA VAL A 367 3.82 6.64 10.41
C VAL A 367 2.64 6.99 11.32
N ASP A 368 2.76 8.05 12.10
CA ASP A 368 1.76 8.40 13.11
C ASP A 368 0.36 8.59 12.52
N VAL A 369 0.27 9.22 11.35
CA VAL A 369 -1.00 9.42 10.63
C VAL A 369 -1.68 8.08 10.28
N ALA A 370 -0.91 7.05 9.90
CA ALA A 370 -1.47 5.72 9.59
C ALA A 370 -1.95 5.01 10.87
N LYS A 371 -1.21 5.15 11.98
CA LYS A 371 -1.63 4.61 13.29
C LYS A 371 -2.89 5.32 13.80
N GLU A 372 -3.02 6.62 13.59
CA GLU A 372 -4.22 7.40 13.95
C GLU A 372 -5.45 7.02 13.11
N ALA A 373 -5.26 6.76 11.82
CA ALA A 373 -6.32 6.34 10.91
C ALA A 373 -6.85 4.93 11.19
N ALA A 374 -6.01 4.03 11.71
CA ALA A 374 -6.36 2.62 11.92
C ALA A 374 -7.23 2.35 13.17
N ASP A 375 -8.01 1.28 13.09
CA ASP A 375 -8.82 0.73 14.18
C ASP A 375 -8.01 -0.25 15.04
N PHE A 376 -7.04 -0.94 14.43
CA PHE A 376 -6.15 -1.91 15.06
C PHE A 376 -4.69 -1.54 14.83
N VAL A 377 -3.84 -1.76 15.83
CA VAL A 377 -2.38 -1.60 15.72
C VAL A 377 -1.70 -2.90 16.13
N LEU A 378 -1.03 -3.55 15.17
CA LEU A 378 -0.21 -4.73 15.42
C LEU A 378 1.16 -4.30 15.96
N LEU A 379 1.51 -4.80 17.15
CA LEU A 379 2.84 -4.55 17.73
C LEU A 379 3.94 -5.37 17.04
N GLU A 380 3.57 -6.33 16.21
CA GLU A 380 4.50 -7.06 15.35
C GLU A 380 4.03 -6.92 13.90
N LYS A 381 4.95 -6.66 12.97
CA LYS A 381 4.63 -6.56 11.54
C LYS A 381 4.52 -7.96 10.94
N SER A 382 3.53 -8.73 11.38
CA SER A 382 3.32 -10.13 11.03
C SER A 382 1.83 -10.43 10.84
N LEU A 383 1.53 -11.29 9.86
CA LEU A 383 0.21 -11.90 9.68
C LEU A 383 0.08 -13.26 10.40
N LYS A 384 1.17 -13.77 10.98
CA LYS A 384 1.19 -15.00 11.78
C LYS A 384 0.75 -14.78 13.21
#